data_AF-T1AFQ8-F1
#
_entry.id   AF-T1AFQ8-F1
#
_cell.length_a   1.000
_cell.length_b   1.000
_cell.length_c   1.000
_cell.angle_alpha   90.00
_cell.angle_beta   90.00
_cell.angle_gamma   90.00
#
_symmetry.space_group_name_H-M   'P 1'
#
loop_
_entity.id
_entity.type
_entity.pdbx_description
1 polymer ?
#
loop_
_entity_poly.entity_id
_entity_poly.type
_entity_poly.pdbx_seq_one_letter_code
_entity_poly.pdbx_strand_id
1 'polypeptide(L)' 'MPPVGVEGAGWSAWPAPAKLNLNLRIIGRRADGYHLLQTVFRLLDWGDTVYLRARGDGRIVRVSGP' A
#
# COMPACT_ATOMS: atom_id res chain seq x y z
N MET A 1 -6.42 -10.10 9.34
CA MET A 1 -6.56 -10.34 10.78
C MET A 1 -5.66 -9.35 11.48
N PRO A 2 -6.13 -8.59 12.49
CA PRO A 2 -5.21 -7.80 13.31
C PRO A 2 -4.13 -8.72 13.89
N PRO A 3 -2.89 -8.24 14.11
CA PRO A 3 -1.89 -9.05 14.81
C PRO A 3 -2.52 -9.65 16.08
N VAL A 4 -2.20 -10.91 16.38
CA VAL A 4 -2.76 -11.55 17.59
C VAL A 4 -2.37 -10.71 18.81
N GLY A 5 -3.35 -10.21 19.56
CA GLY A 5 -3.14 -9.42 20.79
C GLY A 5 -3.15 -7.88 20.66
N VAL A 6 -3.63 -7.28 19.56
CA VAL A 6 -3.68 -5.79 19.42
C VAL A 6 -5.02 -5.12 19.74
N GLU A 7 -5.98 -5.80 20.36
CA GLU A 7 -7.17 -5.12 20.87
C GLU A 7 -6.81 -4.24 22.08
N GLY A 8 -6.96 -2.91 21.94
CA GLY A 8 -6.86 -1.93 23.03
C GLY A 8 -5.60 -1.05 23.09
N ALA A 9 -4.60 -1.22 22.22
CA ALA A 9 -3.29 -0.55 22.37
C ALA A 9 -3.01 0.64 21.42
N GLY A 10 -4.02 1.41 21.01
CA GLY A 10 -3.84 2.59 20.14
C GLY A 10 -3.55 2.27 18.66
N TRP A 11 -3.92 1.07 18.20
CA TRP A 11 -3.82 0.65 16.81
C TRP A 11 -5.02 1.12 15.99
N SER A 12 -4.77 1.44 14.72
CA SER A 12 -5.77 1.80 13.70
C SER A 12 -5.61 0.90 12.47
N ALA A 13 -6.71 0.60 11.80
CA ALA A 13 -6.74 -0.25 10.61
C ALA A 13 -7.06 0.59 9.38
N TRP A 14 -6.24 0.44 8.32
CA TRP A 14 -6.36 1.21 7.09
C TRP A 14 -6.41 0.29 5.88
N PRO A 15 -7.38 0.48 4.97
CA PRO A 15 -7.44 -0.32 3.75
C PRO A 15 -6.30 0.04 2.81
N ALA A 16 -5.68 -0.98 2.20
CA ALA A 16 -4.73 -0.84 1.11
C ALA A 16 -5.31 -1.58 -0.11
N PRO A 17 -6.23 -0.93 -0.87
CA PRO A 17 -6.95 -1.59 -1.94
C PRO A 17 -5.99 -1.96 -3.08
N ALA A 18 -6.19 -3.16 -3.64
CA ALA A 18 -5.53 -3.58 -4.86
C ALA A 18 -6.02 -2.73 -6.05
N LYS A 19 -5.19 -2.67 -7.08
CA LYS A 19 -5.52 -2.01 -8.35
C LYS A 19 -5.38 -2.96 -9.52
N LEU A 20 -6.19 -2.73 -10.55
CA LEU A 20 -5.98 -3.28 -11.89
C LEU A 20 -5.69 -2.16 -12.87
N ASN A 21 -4.78 -2.42 -13.81
CA ASN A 21 -4.67 -1.62 -15.02
C ASN A 21 -5.62 -2.24 -16.05
N LEU A 22 -6.76 -1.59 -16.32
CA LEU A 22 -7.72 -2.08 -17.32
C LEU A 22 -7.25 -1.82 -18.76
N ASN A 23 -6.31 -0.90 -18.92
CA ASN A 23 -5.55 -0.67 -20.13
C ASN A 23 -4.12 -0.32 -19.72
N LEU A 24 -3.13 -0.72 -20.51
CA LEU A 24 -1.73 -0.34 -20.31
C LEU A 24 -1.03 -0.26 -21.67
N ARG A 25 -0.63 0.95 -22.07
CA ARG A 25 0.16 1.19 -23.28
C ARG A 25 1.45 1.89 -22.91
N ILE A 26 2.56 1.35 -23.42
CA ILE A 26 3.85 2.03 -23.41
C ILE A 26 3.89 2.95 -24.63
N ILE A 27 3.99 4.26 -24.41
CA ILE A 27 3.94 5.26 -25.48
C ILE A 27 5.29 5.92 -25.75
N GLY A 28 6.33 5.52 -25.01
CA GLY A 28 7.69 6.02 -25.20
C GLY A 28 8.60 5.69 -24.02
N ARG A 29 9.84 6.16 -24.09
CA ARG A 29 10.84 6.01 -23.03
C ARG A 29 11.57 7.33 -22.83
N ARG A 30 11.70 7.74 -21.56
CA ARG A 30 12.42 8.93 -21.12
C ARG A 30 13.94 8.68 -21.13
N ALA A 31 14.71 9.76 -21.12
CA ALA A 31 16.18 9.71 -21.05
C ALA A 31 16.71 9.06 -19.76
N ASP A 32 15.94 9.10 -18.67
CA ASP A 32 16.25 8.44 -17.40
C ASP A 32 15.88 6.94 -17.36
N GLY A 33 15.42 6.39 -18.49
CA GLY A 33 15.11 4.97 -18.63
C GLY A 33 13.68 4.56 -18.29
N TYR A 34 12.85 5.47 -17.75
CA TYR A 34 11.44 5.17 -17.44
C TYR A 34 10.54 5.20 -18.68
N HIS A 35 9.50 4.36 -18.68
CA HIS A 35 8.50 4.34 -19.74
C HIS A 35 7.43 5.42 -19.52
N LEU A 36 7.03 6.05 -20.62
CA LEU A 36 5.79 6.83 -20.66
C LEU A 36 4.63 5.85 -20.81
N LEU A 37 3.63 5.97 -19.94
CA LEU A 37 2.50 5.05 -19.89
C LEU A 37 1.19 5.80 -20.12
N GLN A 38 0.30 5.20 -20.90
CA GLN A 38 -1.12 5.53 -20.91
C GLN A 38 -1.89 4.34 -20.32
N THR A 39 -2.60 4.55 -19.22
CA THR A 39 -3.24 3.49 -18.45
C THR A 39 -4.59 3.96 -17.89
N VAL A 40 -5.50 3.02 -17.63
CA VAL A 40 -6.76 3.26 -16.90
C VAL A 40 -6.72 2.41 -15.64
N PHE A 41 -6.81 3.07 -14.48
CA PHE A 41 -6.81 2.39 -13.18
C PHE A 41 -8.23 2.12 -12.70
N ARG A 42 -8.42 0.97 -12.06
CA ARG A 42 -9.57 0.68 -11.20
C ARG A 42 -9.09 0.10 -9.88
N LEU A 43 -9.53 0.72 -8.78
CA LEU A 43 -9.38 0.15 -7.45
C LEU A 43 -10.40 -0.96 -7.26
N LEU A 44 -10.02 -1.99 -6.52
CA LEU A 44 -10.89 -3.08 -6.12
C LEU A 44 -11.33 -2.88 -4.67
N ASP A 45 -12.53 -3.32 -4.33
CA ASP A 45 -12.96 -3.53 -2.94
C ASP A 45 -12.35 -4.83 -2.38
N TRP A 46 -11.04 -4.95 -2.57
CA TRP A 46 -10.22 -6.10 -2.19
C TRP A 46 -8.78 -5.63 -2.07
N GLY A 47 -8.07 -6.10 -1.04
CA GLY A 47 -6.68 -5.74 -0.82
C GLY A 47 -6.23 -6.06 0.60
N ASP A 48 -5.11 -5.48 0.99
CA ASP A 48 -4.53 -5.66 2.31
C ASP A 48 -5.19 -4.72 3.33
N THR A 49 -4.99 -5.03 4.61
CA THR A 49 -5.27 -4.10 5.72
C THR A 49 -3.97 -3.79 6.45
N VAL A 50 -3.61 -2.52 6.53
CA VAL A 50 -2.42 -2.05 7.23
C VAL A 50 -2.81 -1.60 8.64
N TYR A 51 -2.18 -2.19 9.64
CA TYR A 51 -2.37 -1.82 11.05
C TYR A 51 -1.25 -0.89 11.50
N LEU A 52 -1.61 0.28 12.01
CA LEU A 52 -0.68 1.33 12.42
C LEU A 52 -0.94 1.79 13.85
N ARG A 53 0.12 2.01 14.62
CA ARG A 53 0.09 2.68 15.92
C ARG A 53 1.12 3.80 15.94
N ALA A 54 0.69 5.00 16.28
CA ALA A 54 1.57 6.15 16.41
C ALA A 54 2.57 5.95 17.58
N ARG A 55 3.78 6.47 17.40
CA ARG A 55 4.85 6.49 18.40
C ARG A 55 5.38 7.92 18.53
N GLY A 56 5.90 8.26 19.70
CA GLY A 56 6.48 9.59 19.97
C GLY A 56 7.97 9.72 19.62
N ASP A 57 8.60 8.68 19.07
CA ASP A 57 10.06 8.59 18.87
C ASP A 57 10.51 8.88 17.43
N GLY A 58 9.58 9.25 16.53
CA GLY A 58 9.87 9.60 15.14
C GLY A 58 10.37 8.43 14.27
N ARG A 59 10.25 7.18 14.74
CA ARG A 59 10.74 5.99 14.04
C ARG A 59 9.61 5.18 13.41
N ILE A 60 9.85 4.66 12.20
CA ILE A 60 9.00 3.66 11.55
C ILE A 60 9.61 2.28 11.79
N VAL A 61 8.89 1.42 12.50
CA VAL A 61 9.36 0.08 12.87
C VAL A 61 8.31 -0.95 12.48
N ARG A 62 8.74 -2.03 11.85
CA ARG A 62 7.89 -3.19 11.58
C ARG A 62 7.83 -4.08 12.83
N VAL A 63 6.62 -4.39 13.29
CA VAL A 63 6.39 -5.16 14.54
C VAL A 63 6.35 -6.68 14.34
N SER A 64 6.19 -7.18 13.12
CA SER A 64 6.11 -8.61 12.84
C SER A 64 6.54 -8.98 11.41
N GLY A 65 6.93 -10.25 11.24
CA GLY A 65 7.53 -10.84 10.03
C GLY A 65 9.05 -11.03 10.18
N PRO A 66 9.72 -11.80 9.29
CA PRO A 66 11.19 -11.79 9.25
C PRO A 66 11.73 -10.38 8.95
#